data_AF-Q2XPZ1-F1
#
_entry.id   AF-Q2XPZ1-F1
#
_cell.length_a   1.000
_cell.length_b   1.000
_cell.length_c   1.000
_cell.angle_alpha   90.00
_cell.angle_beta   90.00
_cell.angle_gamma   90.00
#
_symmetry.space_group_name_H-M   'P 1'
#
loop_
_entity.id
_entity.type
_entity.pdbx_description
1 polymer ?
#
loop_
_entity_poly.entity_id
_entity_poly.type
_entity_poly.pdbx_seq_one_letter_code
_entity_poly.pdbx_strand_id
1 'polypeptide(L)'
;NWLYLAKLSSVGSIRDEETCERLRGLIQRQVQICKRSVEVMDAVRRGAQLAIDECQFQFRNRRWNCSTLETMPVFGKVVTQGTREAAFVYAISAASVAFAVTRACSSGELEKCGCDHNVHGVSPEGFQWSGCSDNIAYGVAFSQSFVDVRERSKGQSSSRALMNLHNNEAGRKAILSHMRVECTCHG
;
A
#
# COMPACT_ATOMS: atom_id res chain seq x y z
N ASN A 1 15.00 -1.84 -0.20
CA ASN A 1 13.67 -1.38 -0.66
C ASN A 1 12.70 -1.53 0.51
N TRP A 2 11.72 -0.63 0.67
CA TRP A 2 10.79 -0.63 1.80
C TRP A 2 9.91 -1.88 1.85
N LEU A 3 9.69 -2.53 0.72
CA LEU A 3 8.96 -3.81 0.66
C LEU A 3 9.62 -4.92 1.51
N TYR A 4 10.86 -4.74 1.95
CA TYR A 4 11.51 -5.64 2.92
C TYR A 4 10.79 -5.72 4.26
N LEU A 5 9.92 -4.75 4.58
CA LEU A 5 9.02 -4.85 5.72
C LEU A 5 8.21 -6.15 5.70
N ALA A 6 7.82 -6.68 4.53
CA ALA A 6 7.11 -7.96 4.42
C ALA A 6 7.84 -9.14 5.09
N LYS A 7 9.17 -9.09 5.21
CA LYS A 7 9.97 -10.14 5.85
C LYS A 7 10.04 -10.02 7.38
N LEU A 8 9.44 -8.99 7.97
CA LEU A 8 9.36 -8.85 9.43
C LEU A 8 8.31 -9.79 10.00
N SER A 9 8.69 -10.55 11.03
CA SER A 9 7.78 -11.38 11.81
C SER A 9 6.68 -10.53 12.45
N SER A 10 5.45 -11.06 12.53
CA SER A 10 4.30 -10.38 13.18
C SER A 10 4.54 -10.04 14.66
N VAL A 11 5.42 -10.78 15.34
CA VAL A 11 5.78 -10.55 16.77
C VAL A 11 6.65 -9.30 16.95
N GLY A 12 7.37 -8.88 15.91
CA GLY A 12 8.19 -7.67 15.91
C GLY A 12 7.40 -6.44 15.44
N SER A 13 6.18 -6.23 15.95
CA SER A 13 5.34 -5.12 15.50
C SER A 13 6.07 -3.79 15.71
N ILE A 14 6.05 -2.92 14.71
CA ILE A 14 6.72 -1.62 14.73
C ILE A 14 5.97 -0.74 15.74
N ARG A 15 6.45 -0.70 16.98
CA ARG A 15 5.74 -0.13 18.14
C ARG A 15 6.25 1.23 18.60
N ASP A 16 7.48 1.56 18.23
CA ASP A 16 8.15 2.77 18.69
C ASP A 16 8.95 3.42 17.55
N GLU A 17 9.29 4.68 17.76
CA GLU A 17 10.07 5.48 16.81
C GLU A 17 11.51 4.98 16.63
N GLU A 18 12.08 4.32 17.65
CA GLU A 18 13.45 3.79 17.61
C GLU A 18 13.54 2.61 16.62
N THR A 19 12.49 1.80 16.57
CA THR A 19 12.33 0.70 15.62
C THR A 19 12.39 1.22 14.18
N CYS A 20 11.75 2.37 13.90
CA CYS A 20 11.73 2.97 12.55
C CYS A 20 13.13 3.23 11.97
N GLU A 21 14.11 3.59 12.80
CA GLU A 21 15.49 3.84 12.35
C GLU A 21 16.24 2.55 12.02
N ARG A 22 15.89 1.46 12.71
CA ARG A 22 16.49 0.13 12.53
C ARG A 22 15.88 -0.63 11.34
N LEU A 23 14.74 -0.18 10.82
CA LEU A 23 14.05 -0.82 9.70
C LEU A 23 14.90 -0.80 8.42
N ARG A 24 15.24 -2.00 7.95
CA ARG A 24 15.98 -2.15 6.69
C ARG A 24 15.12 -1.76 5.49
N GLY A 25 15.69 -0.96 4.60
CA GLY A 25 15.14 -0.68 3.27
C GLY A 25 14.33 0.61 3.13
N LEU A 26 14.01 1.28 4.24
CA LEU A 26 13.46 2.64 4.26
C LEU A 26 14.54 3.68 3.90
N ILE A 27 14.13 4.76 3.25
CA ILE A 27 14.96 5.98 3.13
C ILE A 27 14.66 6.94 4.28
N GLN A 28 15.53 7.91 4.52
CA GLN A 28 15.38 8.89 5.61
C GLN A 28 14.00 9.56 5.65
N ARG A 29 13.43 9.95 4.49
CA ARG A 29 12.08 10.52 4.44
C ARG A 29 10.97 9.51 4.82
N GLN A 30 11.13 8.23 4.47
CA GLN A 30 10.20 7.18 4.90
C GLN A 30 10.34 6.88 6.40
N VAL A 31 11.56 6.98 6.96
CA VAL A 31 11.78 6.88 8.42
C VAL A 31 11.04 8.01 9.15
N GLN A 32 11.08 9.24 8.63
CA GLN A 32 10.32 10.36 9.20
C GLN A 32 8.81 10.12 9.18
N ILE A 33 8.28 9.55 8.08
CA ILE A 33 6.86 9.16 8.00
C ILE A 33 6.56 8.04 9.01
N CYS A 34 7.41 7.03 9.10
CA CYS A 34 7.30 5.93 10.07
C CYS A 34 7.19 6.47 11.49
N LYS A 35 8.08 7.38 11.90
CA LYS A 35 8.05 7.98 13.25
C LYS A 35 6.77 8.76 13.54
N ARG A 36 6.23 9.49 12.56
CA ARG A 36 4.98 10.26 12.72
C ARG A 36 3.73 9.37 12.73
N SER A 37 3.82 8.16 12.18
CA SER A 37 2.69 7.28 11.93
C SER A 37 3.04 5.83 12.25
N VAL A 38 3.66 5.60 13.42
CA VAL A 38 4.15 4.28 13.85
C VAL A 38 3.04 3.25 13.83
N GLU A 39 1.86 3.59 14.34
CA GLU A 39 0.66 2.73 14.36
C GLU A 39 0.27 2.19 12.97
N VAL A 40 0.50 2.97 11.90
CA VAL A 40 0.12 2.58 10.53
C VAL A 40 1.13 1.59 9.93
N MET A 41 2.33 1.48 10.51
CA MET A 41 3.42 0.74 9.88
C MET A 41 3.21 -0.78 9.86
N ASP A 42 2.40 -1.35 10.76
CA ASP A 42 2.01 -2.75 10.62
C ASP A 42 1.09 -2.96 9.41
N ALA A 43 0.18 -2.03 9.12
CA ALA A 43 -0.63 -2.06 7.90
C ALA A 43 0.27 -1.91 6.65
N VAL A 44 1.32 -1.09 6.69
CA VAL A 44 2.31 -0.99 5.61
C VAL A 44 3.06 -2.30 5.41
N ARG A 45 3.47 -2.96 6.50
CA ARG A 45 4.11 -4.28 6.49
C ARG A 45 3.22 -5.31 5.81
N ARG A 46 1.94 -5.39 6.20
CA ARG A 46 0.95 -6.28 5.58
C ARG A 46 0.70 -5.93 4.11
N GLY A 47 0.64 -4.64 3.77
CA GLY A 47 0.53 -4.17 2.39
C GLY A 47 1.72 -4.61 1.52
N ALA A 48 2.93 -4.60 2.07
CA ALA A 48 4.11 -5.13 1.37
C ALA A 48 4.00 -6.64 1.12
N GLN A 49 3.50 -7.40 2.10
CA GLN A 49 3.30 -8.84 1.98
C GLN A 49 2.24 -9.15 0.91
N LEU A 50 1.08 -8.49 0.97
CA LEU A 50 0.02 -8.61 -0.04
C LEU A 50 0.52 -8.31 -1.46
N ALA A 51 1.36 -7.27 -1.62
CA ALA A 51 1.91 -6.92 -2.93
C ALA A 51 2.80 -8.03 -3.50
N ILE A 52 3.63 -8.66 -2.64
CA ILE A 52 4.50 -9.78 -3.05
C ILE A 52 3.66 -11.00 -3.40
N ASP A 53 2.71 -11.36 -2.55
CA ASP A 53 1.87 -12.55 -2.73
C ASP A 53 1.04 -12.44 -4.00
N GLU A 54 0.42 -11.28 -4.24
CA GLU A 54 -0.37 -11.05 -5.46
C GLU A 54 0.52 -11.02 -6.71
N CYS A 55 1.71 -10.43 -6.63
CA CYS A 55 2.66 -10.45 -7.75
C CYS A 55 3.12 -11.87 -8.10
N GLN A 56 3.44 -12.68 -7.09
CA GLN A 56 3.81 -14.09 -7.28
C GLN A 56 2.63 -14.88 -7.84
N PHE A 57 1.42 -14.64 -7.34
CA PHE A 57 0.22 -15.26 -7.86
C PHE A 57 0.00 -14.94 -9.34
N GLN A 58 0.01 -13.67 -9.72
CA GLN A 58 -0.22 -13.24 -11.12
C GLN A 58 0.84 -13.76 -12.08
N PHE A 59 2.09 -13.87 -11.63
CA PHE A 59 3.22 -14.29 -12.47
C PHE A 59 3.64 -15.75 -12.28
N ARG A 60 2.90 -16.57 -11.52
CA ARG A 60 3.27 -17.97 -11.16
C ARG A 60 3.66 -18.87 -12.33
N ASN A 61 3.09 -18.63 -13.52
CA ASN A 61 3.34 -19.41 -14.74
C ASN A 61 4.20 -18.67 -15.78
N ARG A 62 4.95 -17.64 -15.37
CA ARG A 62 5.82 -16.83 -16.24
C ARG A 62 7.29 -17.12 -15.94
N ARG A 63 8.17 -16.86 -16.92
CA ARG A 63 9.63 -17.00 -16.75
C ARG A 63 10.16 -16.12 -15.61
N TRP A 64 9.63 -14.91 -15.50
CA TRP A 64 9.77 -14.08 -14.32
C TRP A 64 8.50 -14.23 -13.49
N ASN A 65 8.61 -14.88 -12.34
CA ASN A 65 7.49 -15.29 -11.48
C ASN A 65 7.37 -14.47 -10.19
N CYS A 66 8.01 -13.30 -10.13
CA CYS A 66 8.05 -12.44 -8.96
C CYS A 66 8.63 -13.08 -7.67
N SER A 67 9.43 -14.15 -7.80
CA SER A 67 10.09 -14.79 -6.66
C SER A 67 11.00 -13.81 -5.91
N THR A 68 10.92 -13.80 -4.58
CA THR A 68 11.85 -13.04 -3.71
C THR A 68 13.00 -13.93 -3.26
N LEU A 69 14.26 -13.48 -3.39
CA LEU A 69 15.41 -14.20 -2.85
C LEU A 69 15.53 -13.99 -1.33
N GLU A 70 15.85 -15.06 -0.59
CA GLU A 70 15.96 -15.08 0.89
C GLU A 70 17.07 -14.15 1.44
N THR A 71 18.15 -13.96 0.69
CA THR A 71 19.33 -13.16 1.10
C THR A 71 19.33 -11.73 0.52
N MET A 72 18.20 -11.30 -0.08
CA MET A 72 17.82 -10.05 -0.78
C MET A 72 18.10 -9.98 -2.30
N PRO A 73 17.11 -9.53 -3.11
CA PRO A 73 16.54 -8.18 -2.97
C PRO A 73 15.02 -8.09 -3.12
N VAL A 74 14.39 -7.12 -2.46
CA VAL A 74 12.93 -6.93 -2.53
C VAL A 74 12.53 -6.20 -3.81
N PHE A 75 12.73 -6.93 -4.91
CA PHE A 75 12.64 -6.63 -6.33
C PHE A 75 13.87 -6.04 -7.05
N GLY A 76 15.06 -6.11 -6.44
CA GLY A 76 16.38 -6.17 -7.11
C GLY A 76 16.66 -5.26 -8.29
N LYS A 77 17.36 -5.82 -9.29
CA LYS A 77 17.66 -5.14 -10.57
C LYS A 77 16.42 -4.95 -11.44
N VAL A 78 15.38 -5.78 -11.28
CA VAL A 78 14.16 -5.71 -12.09
C VAL A 78 13.44 -4.37 -11.87
N VAL A 79 13.28 -3.93 -10.63
CA VAL A 79 12.72 -2.61 -10.30
C VAL A 79 13.64 -1.44 -10.67
N THR A 80 14.94 -1.70 -10.87
CA THR A 80 15.86 -0.68 -11.39
C THR A 80 15.82 -0.54 -12.91
N GLN A 81 15.27 -1.52 -13.63
CA GLN A 81 15.10 -1.49 -15.08
C GLN A 81 13.69 -1.01 -15.42
N GLY A 82 13.55 -0.22 -16.49
CA GLY A 82 12.26 0.29 -16.96
C GLY A 82 11.45 -0.78 -17.71
N THR A 83 11.16 -1.90 -17.05
CA THR A 83 10.47 -3.07 -17.63
C THR A 83 8.97 -3.05 -17.33
N ARG A 84 8.19 -3.86 -18.05
CA ARG A 84 6.74 -4.01 -17.80
C ARG A 84 6.48 -4.68 -16.44
N GLU A 85 7.34 -5.61 -16.07
CA GLU A 85 7.32 -6.31 -14.78
C GLU A 85 7.56 -5.32 -13.64
N ALA A 86 8.53 -4.41 -13.78
CA ALA A 86 8.74 -3.34 -12.81
C ALA A 86 7.53 -2.41 -12.69
N ALA A 87 6.90 -2.03 -13.81
CA ALA A 87 5.70 -1.22 -13.81
C ALA A 87 4.56 -1.87 -13.00
N PHE A 88 4.35 -3.18 -13.20
CA PHE A 88 3.38 -3.95 -12.42
C PHE A 88 3.71 -3.93 -10.92
N VAL A 89 4.98 -4.18 -10.55
CA VAL A 89 5.43 -4.17 -9.15
C VAL A 89 5.16 -2.82 -8.47
N TYR A 90 5.45 -1.69 -9.14
CA TYR A 90 5.15 -0.36 -8.61
C TYR A 90 3.65 -0.16 -8.40
N ALA A 91 2.83 -0.53 -9.40
CA ALA A 91 1.38 -0.43 -9.32
C ALA A 91 0.80 -1.26 -8.17
N ILE A 92 1.11 -2.57 -8.12
CA ILE A 92 0.55 -3.45 -7.09
C ILE A 92 1.05 -3.07 -5.70
N SER A 93 2.30 -2.64 -5.54
CA SER A 93 2.83 -2.21 -4.24
C SER A 93 2.11 -0.96 -3.71
N ALA A 94 1.87 0.04 -4.56
CA ALA A 94 1.15 1.24 -4.17
C ALA A 94 -0.33 0.94 -3.86
N ALA A 95 -0.95 0.06 -4.64
CA ALA A 95 -2.32 -0.42 -4.43
C ALA A 95 -2.46 -1.17 -3.10
N SER A 96 -1.58 -2.14 -2.82
CA SER A 96 -1.65 -2.96 -1.60
C SER A 96 -1.42 -2.16 -0.32
N VAL A 97 -0.56 -1.13 -0.34
CA VAL A 97 -0.43 -0.21 0.80
C VAL A 97 -1.71 0.58 1.02
N ALA A 98 -2.30 1.14 -0.05
CA ALA A 98 -3.56 1.87 0.07
C ALA A 98 -4.67 0.98 0.62
N PHE A 99 -4.81 -0.24 0.08
CA PHE A 99 -5.78 -1.23 0.53
C PHE A 99 -5.59 -1.64 1.99
N ALA A 100 -4.36 -2.01 2.38
CA ALA A 100 -4.08 -2.49 3.73
C ALA A 100 -4.30 -1.40 4.80
N VAL A 101 -3.93 -0.16 4.50
CA VAL A 101 -4.16 0.99 5.40
C VAL A 101 -5.66 1.28 5.52
N THR A 102 -6.39 1.30 4.41
CA THR A 102 -7.85 1.50 4.43
C THR A 102 -8.56 0.43 5.25
N ARG A 103 -8.17 -0.85 5.10
CA ARG A 103 -8.73 -1.94 5.91
C ARG A 103 -8.39 -1.82 7.40
N ALA A 104 -7.19 -1.38 7.74
CA ALA A 104 -6.82 -1.14 9.14
C ALA A 104 -7.64 0.01 9.76
N CYS A 105 -7.97 1.04 8.98
CA CYS A 105 -8.86 2.12 9.42
C CYS A 105 -10.30 1.63 9.66
N SER A 106 -10.91 0.93 8.69
CA SER A 106 -12.31 0.51 8.78
C SER A 106 -12.56 -0.62 9.79
N SER A 107 -11.53 -1.39 10.13
CA SER A 107 -11.59 -2.39 11.21
C SER A 107 -11.38 -1.80 12.61
N GLY A 108 -11.02 -0.52 12.72
CA GLY A 108 -10.73 0.13 14.00
C GLY A 108 -9.37 -0.25 14.59
N GLU A 109 -8.44 -0.81 13.80
CA GLU A 109 -7.07 -1.09 14.27
C GLU A 109 -6.24 0.19 14.47
N LEU A 110 -6.61 1.30 13.82
CA LEU A 110 -5.90 2.57 13.84
C LEU A 110 -6.76 3.66 14.51
N GLU A 111 -6.19 4.44 15.42
CA GLU A 111 -6.96 5.45 16.16
C GLU A 111 -7.18 6.74 15.35
N LYS A 112 -6.23 7.09 14.47
CA LYS A 112 -6.24 8.37 13.73
C LYS A 112 -7.06 8.34 12.43
N CYS A 113 -7.71 7.23 12.11
CA CYS A 113 -8.59 7.11 10.95
C CYS A 113 -9.75 6.15 11.27
N GLY A 114 -10.74 6.09 10.39
CA GLY A 114 -11.92 5.26 10.58
C GLY A 114 -12.73 5.11 9.29
N CYS A 115 -14.02 4.90 9.47
CA CYS A 115 -14.98 4.77 8.38
C CYS A 115 -15.11 6.06 7.55
N ASP A 116 -15.57 5.92 6.31
CA ASP A 116 -16.02 7.04 5.49
C ASP A 116 -17.45 7.44 5.90
N HIS A 117 -17.62 8.72 6.27
CA HIS A 117 -18.90 9.29 6.68
C HIS A 117 -19.56 10.14 5.58
N ASN A 118 -18.96 10.21 4.38
CA ASN A 118 -19.51 10.98 3.27
C ASN A 118 -20.76 10.33 2.65
N VAL A 119 -20.94 9.02 2.83
CA VAL A 119 -22.12 8.27 2.39
C VAL A 119 -23.00 7.93 3.59
N HIS A 120 -24.20 8.49 3.64
CA HIS A 120 -25.11 8.36 4.78
C HIS A 120 -26.57 8.53 4.34
N GLY A 121 -27.51 8.13 5.20
CA GLY A 121 -28.94 8.27 4.94
C GLY A 121 -29.49 7.24 3.95
N VAL A 122 -30.61 7.59 3.30
CA VAL A 122 -31.28 6.73 2.32
C VAL A 122 -30.70 7.01 0.93
N SER A 123 -30.32 5.97 0.20
CA SER A 123 -29.82 6.08 -1.16
C SER A 123 -30.97 6.32 -2.16
N PRO A 124 -30.69 6.85 -3.35
CA PRO A 124 -31.67 6.96 -4.44
C PRO A 124 -32.30 5.62 -4.84
N GLU A 125 -31.60 4.51 -4.62
CA GLU A 125 -32.03 3.15 -4.92
C GLU A 125 -32.88 2.51 -3.79
N GLY A 126 -33.11 3.25 -2.69
CA GLY A 126 -34.02 2.86 -1.62
C GLY A 126 -33.42 2.04 -0.47
N PHE A 127 -32.10 1.80 -0.48
CA PHE A 127 -31.43 1.20 0.68
C PHE A 127 -30.91 2.27 1.65
N GLN A 128 -30.71 1.89 2.92
CA GLN A 128 -30.13 2.79 3.92
C GLN A 128 -28.64 2.52 4.08
N TRP A 129 -27.83 3.58 3.95
CA TRP A 129 -26.42 3.54 4.30
C TRP A 129 -26.26 3.26 5.80
N SER A 130 -25.50 2.21 6.12
CA SER A 130 -25.22 1.78 7.49
C SER A 130 -23.88 1.02 7.54
N GLY A 131 -23.39 0.74 8.74
CA GLY A 131 -22.12 0.06 8.94
C GLY A 131 -20.91 0.99 8.77
N CYS A 132 -19.78 0.41 8.36
CA CYS A 132 -18.51 1.11 8.19
C CYS A 132 -18.07 1.07 6.72
N SER A 133 -18.31 2.16 5.99
CA SER A 133 -17.77 2.33 4.65
C SER A 133 -16.24 2.50 4.71
N ASP A 134 -15.50 1.81 3.85
CA ASP A 134 -14.04 1.92 3.78
C ASP A 134 -13.60 3.32 3.31
N ASN A 135 -12.80 4.04 4.12
CA ASN A 135 -12.21 5.32 3.73
C ASN A 135 -10.98 5.10 2.82
N ILE A 136 -11.24 4.80 1.56
CA ILE A 136 -10.18 4.56 0.57
C ILE A 136 -9.33 5.80 0.26
N ALA A 137 -9.92 7.00 0.37
CA ALA A 137 -9.21 8.26 0.15
C ALA A 137 -8.04 8.42 1.13
N TYR A 138 -8.24 8.07 2.40
CA TYR A 138 -7.18 8.08 3.42
C TYR A 138 -6.03 7.11 3.05
N GLY A 139 -6.35 5.86 2.70
CA GLY A 139 -5.34 4.86 2.33
C GLY A 139 -4.54 5.26 1.08
N VAL A 140 -5.21 5.82 0.07
CA VAL A 140 -4.57 6.37 -1.14
C VAL A 140 -3.62 7.53 -0.79
N ALA A 141 -4.06 8.47 0.04
CA ALA A 141 -3.24 9.60 0.46
C ALA A 141 -2.01 9.14 1.26
N PHE A 142 -2.17 8.17 2.17
CA PHE A 142 -1.06 7.58 2.90
C PHE A 142 -0.08 6.89 1.93
N SER A 143 -0.58 6.04 1.03
CA SER A 143 0.23 5.35 0.03
C SER A 143 1.03 6.33 -0.85
N GLN A 144 0.41 7.42 -1.31
CA GLN A 144 1.10 8.51 -2.01
C GLN A 144 2.22 9.11 -1.15
N SER A 145 1.96 9.43 0.12
CA SER A 145 2.97 10.04 0.99
C SER A 145 4.18 9.12 1.24
N PHE A 146 3.95 7.81 1.40
CA PHE A 146 4.97 6.85 1.81
C PHE A 146 5.70 6.18 0.64
N VAL A 147 4.97 5.76 -0.39
CA VAL A 147 5.53 5.00 -1.53
C VAL A 147 6.22 5.92 -2.53
N ASP A 148 5.64 7.10 -2.80
CA ASP A 148 6.15 8.01 -3.85
C ASP A 148 7.37 8.82 -3.41
N VAL A 149 7.60 8.97 -2.10
CA VAL A 149 8.61 9.90 -1.56
C VAL A 149 10.03 9.62 -2.08
N ARG A 150 10.36 8.36 -2.36
CA ARG A 150 11.64 7.98 -2.97
C ARG A 150 11.76 8.51 -4.39
N GLU A 151 10.73 8.35 -5.22
CA GLU A 151 10.75 8.82 -6.60
C GLU A 151 10.68 10.35 -6.68
N ARG A 152 9.86 11.00 -5.82
CA ARG A 152 9.82 12.47 -5.72
C ARG A 152 11.18 13.07 -5.34
N SER A 153 11.98 12.37 -4.54
CA SER A 153 13.32 12.84 -4.15
C SER A 153 14.34 12.87 -5.30
N LYS A 154 14.08 12.13 -6.39
CA LYS A 154 14.94 12.12 -7.60
C LYS A 154 14.64 13.28 -8.56
N GLY A 155 13.60 14.07 -8.29
CA GLY A 155 13.21 15.23 -9.10
C GLY A 155 12.50 14.86 -10.42
N GLN A 156 11.97 15.89 -11.09
CA GLN A 156 11.20 15.75 -12.34
C GLN A 156 12.07 15.50 -13.58
N SER A 157 13.40 15.66 -13.48
CA SER A 157 14.32 15.39 -14.57
C SER A 157 14.51 13.90 -14.85
N SER A 158 14.15 13.03 -13.91
CA SER A 158 14.24 11.58 -14.10
C SER A 158 12.98 11.02 -14.74
N SER A 159 13.03 10.72 -16.04
CA SER A 159 11.94 10.04 -16.77
C SER A 159 11.49 8.75 -16.10
N ARG A 160 12.44 8.01 -15.51
CA ARG A 160 12.15 6.80 -14.73
C ARG A 160 11.36 7.08 -13.46
N ALA A 161 11.71 8.14 -12.73
CA ALA A 161 10.95 8.53 -11.53
C ALA A 161 9.50 8.91 -11.90
N LEU A 162 9.31 9.65 -12.99
CA LEU A 162 7.98 9.99 -13.50
C LEU A 162 7.17 8.76 -13.89
N MET A 163 7.78 7.80 -14.59
CA MET A 163 7.14 6.53 -14.94
C MET A 163 6.75 5.74 -13.69
N ASN A 164 7.62 5.67 -12.69
CA ASN A 164 7.32 4.95 -11.45
C ASN A 164 6.17 5.62 -10.67
N LEU A 165 6.14 6.96 -10.61
CA LEU A 165 5.02 7.71 -10.03
C LEU A 165 3.71 7.46 -10.77
N HIS A 166 3.76 7.41 -12.10
CA HIS A 166 2.61 7.06 -12.94
C HIS A 166 2.10 5.65 -12.62
N ASN A 167 2.99 4.66 -12.56
CA ASN A 167 2.62 3.27 -12.26
C ASN A 167 2.04 3.13 -10.85
N ASN A 168 2.62 3.79 -9.85
CA ASN A 168 2.06 3.83 -8.49
C ASN A 168 0.63 4.37 -8.49
N GLU A 169 0.40 5.46 -9.22
CA GLU A 169 -0.91 6.09 -9.31
C GLU A 169 -1.92 5.22 -10.07
N ALA A 170 -1.49 4.53 -11.13
CA ALA A 170 -2.32 3.56 -11.83
C ALA A 170 -2.80 2.44 -10.89
N GLY A 171 -1.93 1.93 -10.02
CA GLY A 171 -2.30 0.94 -9.01
C GLY A 171 -3.33 1.46 -8.00
N ARG A 172 -3.12 2.67 -7.46
CA ARG A 172 -4.08 3.30 -6.53
C ARG A 172 -5.44 3.55 -7.18
N LYS A 173 -5.45 4.02 -8.44
CA LYS A 173 -6.69 4.19 -9.22
C LYS A 173 -7.42 2.88 -9.47
N ALA A 174 -6.70 1.77 -9.67
CA ALA A 174 -7.32 0.46 -9.82
C ALA A 174 -8.12 0.08 -8.56
N ILE A 175 -7.60 0.34 -7.35
CA ILE A 175 -8.39 0.07 -6.12
C ILE A 175 -9.59 1.01 -6.01
N LEU A 176 -9.40 2.31 -6.28
CA LEU A 176 -10.49 3.29 -6.25
C LEU A 176 -11.65 2.91 -7.18
N SER A 177 -11.35 2.42 -8.39
CA SER A 177 -12.37 2.02 -9.36
C SER A 177 -13.04 0.68 -9.07
N HIS A 178 -12.51 -0.10 -8.11
CA HIS A 178 -13.06 -1.40 -7.72
C HIS A 178 -13.81 -1.35 -6.37
N MET A 179 -13.99 -0.17 -5.78
CA MET A 179 -14.91 0.03 -4.68
C MET A 179 -16.34 -0.30 -5.11
N ARG A 180 -17.06 -1.05 -4.27
CA ARG A 180 -18.43 -1.51 -4.55
C ARG A 180 -19.31 -1.27 -3.33
N VAL A 181 -20.60 -1.10 -3.60
CA VAL A 181 -21.62 -1.11 -2.55
C VAL A 181 -21.83 -2.55 -2.12
N GLU A 182 -21.59 -2.83 -0.85
CA GLU A 182 -21.88 -4.12 -0.21
C GLU A 182 -23.07 -3.93 0.72
N CYS A 183 -24.13 -4.71 0.53
CA CYS A 183 -25.37 -4.59 1.28
C CYS A 183 -25.57 -5.80 2.20
N THR A 184 -26.22 -5.57 3.34
CA THR A 184 -26.73 -6.65 4.21
C THR A 184 -28.24 -6.55 4.30
N CYS A 185 -28.93 -7.70 4.26
CA CYS A 185 -30.38 -7.78 4.36
C CYS A 185 -30.78 -8.11 5.81
N HIS A 186 -31.66 -7.30 6.40
CA HIS A 186 -32.05 -7.43 7.81
C HIS A 186 -33.50 -7.89 8.04
N GLY A 187 -34.23 -8.26 6.98
CA GLY A 187 -35.62 -8.73 7.05
C GLY A 187 -36.52 -8.03 6.04
#